data_AF-A0A3A8RS47-F1
#
_entry.id   AF-A0A3A8RS47-F1
#
_cell.length_a   1.000
_cell.length_b   1.000
_cell.length_c   1.000
_cell.angle_alpha   90.00
_cell.angle_beta   90.00
_cell.angle_gamma   90.00
#
_symmetry.space_group_name_H-M   'P 1'
#
loop_
_entity.id
_entity.type
_entity.pdbx_description
1 polymer ?
#
loop_
_entity_poly.entity_id
_entity_poly.type
_entity_poly.pdbx_seq_one_letter_code
_entity_poly.pdbx_strand_id
1 'polypeptide(L)'
;MTLELLLAHADTRAPILCPGLDELVLSHPPSIQGLSRPKYLWSDAGDLDDFPAQRWGIVHACGPEGERLLALIAPLRELRQREQGGEVRTYAVPSGLDREAAHRWKERFFDTENGQDQDRPRYLLILGDLDAVSLAFQQVMATNALVGRLVFPSDDGYRAYVEKVLRWARTPSDVDRARTLFYTVQDHTAATRIGHDQLMVPSVKECQRLQSVGKLPAAPPQHCVERGIGQDTAVARFLEFARGAEPSVLFSLSHGLGHPRGKDWNSAEEQRARQGALVLPNGELLSAEQVATAPFLSGGIWFCFACFSGGTPERSAYASWFQDLAPREAELVKAMMRPDKDRPFIAAMPQAALSNPEGPLAVLGHVDLAWTQSFNDQGRSRFTRFAGFILELARRRRVGAAMAGILRAVAETGAALASSYHQQRTARVSGQAYEGSPAEHAERWMLYHDLSSFVLLGDPAVQLPLSQRPRR
;
A
#
# COMPACT_ATOMS: atom_id res chain seq x y z
N MET A 1 37.39 11.25 -38.43
CA MET A 1 36.09 11.74 -38.94
C MET A 1 35.43 12.55 -37.84
N THR A 2 34.81 13.69 -38.15
CA THR A 2 34.18 14.53 -37.12
C THR A 2 32.77 14.03 -36.80
N LEU A 3 32.41 14.03 -35.53
CA LEU A 3 31.03 13.82 -35.07
C LEU A 3 30.30 15.16 -35.17
N GLU A 4 29.30 15.21 -36.06
CA GLU A 4 28.55 16.43 -36.33
C GLU A 4 27.28 16.49 -35.47
N LEU A 5 27.04 17.65 -34.86
CA LEU A 5 25.81 17.93 -34.13
C LEU A 5 24.80 18.62 -35.06
N LEU A 6 23.68 17.95 -35.35
CA LEU A 6 22.62 18.45 -36.24
C LEU A 6 21.70 19.44 -35.53
N LEU A 7 22.28 20.54 -35.05
CA LEU A 7 21.57 21.59 -34.32
C LEU A 7 22.16 22.94 -34.73
N ALA A 8 21.30 23.93 -35.03
CA ALA A 8 21.71 25.26 -35.46
C ALA A 8 21.16 26.34 -34.53
N HIS A 9 21.89 27.45 -34.41
CA HIS A 9 21.45 28.65 -33.74
C HIS A 9 20.21 29.21 -34.45
N ALA A 10 19.14 29.49 -33.70
CA ALA A 10 17.85 29.87 -34.29
C ALA A 10 17.90 31.21 -35.05
N ASP A 11 18.78 32.11 -34.63
CA ASP A 11 18.96 33.46 -35.17
C ASP A 11 19.92 33.49 -36.36
N THR A 12 21.09 32.86 -36.23
CA THR A 12 22.14 32.88 -37.26
C THR A 12 22.05 31.72 -38.24
N ARG A 13 21.26 30.68 -37.91
CA ARG A 13 21.14 29.41 -38.65
C ARG A 13 22.46 28.67 -38.87
N ALA A 14 23.51 29.07 -38.16
CA ALA A 14 24.80 28.39 -38.17
C ALA A 14 24.77 27.17 -37.23
N PRO A 15 25.50 26.09 -37.54
CA PRO A 15 25.62 24.95 -36.64
C PRO A 15 26.13 25.38 -35.26
N ILE A 16 25.52 24.84 -34.21
CA ILE A 16 25.91 25.15 -32.81
C ILE A 16 27.33 24.65 -32.50
N LEU A 17 27.77 23.60 -33.17
CA LEU A 17 29.11 23.05 -32.99
C LEU A 17 29.85 23.05 -34.34
N CYS A 18 30.82 23.94 -34.51
CA CYS A 18 31.66 24.01 -35.71
C CYS A 18 33.10 24.45 -35.39
N PRO A 19 34.13 23.66 -35.75
CA PRO A 19 34.02 22.33 -36.36
C PRO A 19 33.38 21.31 -35.40
N GLY A 20 32.83 20.21 -35.93
CA GLY A 20 32.32 19.09 -35.15
C GLY A 20 33.37 18.49 -34.21
N LEU A 21 32.94 17.61 -33.29
CA LEU A 21 33.89 16.97 -32.37
C LEU A 21 34.86 16.05 -33.12
N ASP A 22 36.15 16.13 -32.80
CA ASP A 22 37.14 15.21 -33.34
C ASP A 22 36.88 13.78 -32.85
N GLU A 23 36.98 12.78 -33.74
CA GLU A 23 36.89 11.36 -33.38
C GLU A 23 37.87 10.97 -32.27
N LEU A 24 39.01 11.68 -32.16
CA LEU A 24 40.01 11.45 -31.11
C LEU A 24 39.46 11.66 -29.69
N VAL A 25 38.34 12.37 -29.55
CA VAL A 25 37.62 12.51 -28.27
C VAL A 25 36.96 11.17 -27.85
N LEU A 26 36.61 10.30 -28.80
CA LEU A 26 36.10 8.94 -28.52
C LEU A 26 37.19 7.98 -28.04
N SER A 27 38.47 8.27 -28.29
CA SER A 27 39.60 7.40 -27.85
C SER A 27 39.95 7.53 -26.37
N HIS A 28 39.40 8.53 -25.66
CA HIS A 28 39.58 8.71 -24.21
C HIS A 28 38.23 8.79 -23.50
N PRO A 29 37.34 7.80 -23.63
CA PRO A 29 36.13 7.77 -22.83
C PRO A 29 36.55 7.70 -21.35
N PRO A 30 35.84 8.35 -20.41
CA PRO A 30 36.11 8.16 -18.99
C PRO A 30 36.12 6.65 -18.71
N SER A 31 37.30 6.13 -18.35
CA SER A 31 37.54 4.72 -18.14
C SER A 31 36.63 4.24 -17.00
N ILE A 32 35.57 3.51 -17.34
CA ILE A 32 34.93 2.61 -16.38
C ILE A 32 35.91 1.45 -16.22
N GLN A 33 36.79 1.57 -15.21
CA GLN A 33 37.66 0.47 -14.81
C GLN A 33 36.82 -0.80 -14.62
N GLY A 34 37.34 -1.90 -15.15
CA GLY A 34 36.62 -3.15 -15.39
C GLY A 34 35.66 -3.56 -14.28
N LEU A 35 34.39 -3.25 -14.50
CA LEU A 35 33.32 -3.90 -13.76
C LEU A 35 33.30 -5.35 -14.20
N SER A 36 33.71 -6.23 -13.28
CA SER A 36 33.40 -7.64 -13.37
C SER A 36 31.92 -7.76 -13.69
N ARG A 37 31.54 -8.54 -14.72
CA ARG A 37 30.13 -8.77 -15.05
C ARG A 37 29.40 -9.20 -13.77
N PRO A 38 28.47 -8.39 -13.22
CA PRO A 38 27.76 -8.76 -12.01
C PRO A 38 26.89 -9.97 -12.33
N LYS A 39 26.97 -11.00 -11.47
CA LYS A 39 26.13 -12.19 -11.66
C LYS A 39 24.68 -11.92 -11.27
N TYR A 40 24.39 -10.95 -10.38
CA TYR A 40 23.03 -10.48 -10.04
C TYR A 40 23.08 -9.03 -9.54
N LEU A 41 22.18 -8.16 -10.02
CA LEU A 41 21.97 -6.78 -9.55
C LEU A 41 20.77 -6.75 -8.59
N TRP A 42 20.56 -5.63 -7.88
CA TRP A 42 19.20 -5.22 -7.51
C TRP A 42 18.36 -5.31 -8.79
N SER A 43 17.52 -6.34 -8.88
CA SER A 43 16.86 -6.64 -10.14
C SER A 43 15.60 -5.79 -10.25
N ASP A 44 15.80 -4.50 -10.54
CA ASP A 44 14.72 -3.57 -10.87
C ASP A 44 13.85 -4.13 -12.01
N ALA A 45 14.49 -4.85 -12.93
CA ALA A 45 13.85 -5.57 -14.05
C ALA A 45 13.50 -7.04 -13.75
N GLY A 46 13.84 -7.55 -12.56
CA GLY A 46 13.60 -8.94 -12.16
C GLY A 46 12.18 -9.17 -11.67
N ASP A 47 11.83 -10.44 -11.50
CA ASP A 47 10.55 -10.80 -10.90
C ASP A 47 10.53 -10.31 -9.44
N LEU A 48 9.51 -9.51 -9.10
CA LEU A 48 9.29 -9.04 -7.73
C LEU A 48 9.08 -10.21 -6.76
N ASP A 49 8.61 -11.36 -7.24
CA ASP A 49 8.37 -12.54 -6.41
C ASP A 49 9.61 -13.44 -6.25
N ASP A 50 10.74 -13.11 -6.90
CA ASP A 50 12.03 -13.77 -6.68
C ASP A 50 12.64 -13.35 -5.34
N PHE A 51 12.16 -13.96 -4.27
CA PHE A 51 12.45 -13.53 -2.90
C PHE A 51 13.95 -13.52 -2.53
N PRO A 52 14.76 -14.55 -2.85
CA PRO A 52 16.20 -14.49 -2.62
C PRO A 52 16.89 -13.31 -3.33
N ALA A 53 16.47 -12.97 -4.55
CA ALA A 53 17.04 -11.86 -5.31
C ALA A 53 16.54 -10.49 -4.82
N GLN A 54 15.28 -10.40 -4.39
CA GLN A 54 14.68 -9.14 -3.96
C GLN A 54 15.00 -8.80 -2.50
N ARG A 55 15.40 -9.79 -1.68
CA ARG A 55 15.80 -9.63 -0.27
C ARG A 55 14.70 -9.03 0.63
N TRP A 56 14.83 -9.26 1.93
CA TRP A 56 13.90 -8.82 2.96
C TRP A 56 14.66 -8.20 4.13
N GLY A 57 14.13 -7.08 4.63
CA GLY A 57 14.74 -6.26 5.68
C GLY A 57 13.71 -5.73 6.65
N ILE A 58 14.22 -5.22 7.77
CA ILE A 58 13.40 -4.69 8.86
C ILE A 58 13.76 -3.23 9.11
N VAL A 59 12.74 -2.41 9.32
CA VAL A 59 12.87 -1.02 9.77
C VAL A 59 12.25 -0.91 11.17
N HIS A 60 12.93 -0.28 12.11
CA HIS A 60 12.40 -0.03 13.45
C HIS A 60 12.85 1.35 13.95
N ALA A 61 12.13 1.88 14.95
CA ALA A 61 12.53 3.12 15.61
C ALA A 61 13.86 2.94 16.37
N CYS A 62 14.66 4.01 16.48
CA CYS A 62 15.83 4.03 17.36
C CYS A 62 15.42 3.93 18.84
N GLY A 63 16.20 3.22 19.63
CA GLY A 63 16.05 3.13 21.08
C GLY A 63 15.43 1.81 21.58
N PRO A 64 15.22 1.69 22.90
CA PRO A 64 14.89 0.42 23.55
C PRO A 64 13.60 -0.22 23.05
N GLU A 65 12.61 0.61 22.68
CA GLU A 65 11.34 0.12 22.17
C GLU A 65 11.51 -0.58 20.81
N GLY A 66 12.28 0.01 19.89
CA GLY A 66 12.55 -0.63 18.59
C GLY A 66 13.34 -1.93 18.72
N GLU A 67 14.32 -1.96 19.63
CA GLU A 67 15.11 -3.18 19.93
C GLU A 67 14.22 -4.28 20.52
N ARG A 68 13.29 -3.92 21.40
CA ARG A 68 12.30 -4.83 21.97
C ARG A 68 11.39 -5.43 20.89
N LEU A 69 10.87 -4.61 19.98
CA LEU A 69 10.06 -5.09 18.85
C LEU A 69 10.85 -6.01 17.91
N LEU A 70 12.12 -5.68 17.65
CA LEU A 70 13.02 -6.51 16.85
C LEU A 70 13.26 -7.89 17.50
N ALA A 71 13.36 -7.94 18.84
CA ALA A 71 13.48 -9.19 19.58
C ALA A 71 12.19 -10.04 19.51
N LEU A 72 11.01 -9.41 19.60
CA LEU A 72 9.72 -10.12 19.53
C LEU A 72 9.51 -10.84 18.19
N ILE A 73 10.01 -10.27 17.08
CA ILE A 73 9.87 -10.85 15.74
C ILE A 73 11.10 -11.67 15.30
N ALA A 74 12.03 -11.98 16.19
CA ALA A 74 13.21 -12.77 15.88
C ALA A 74 12.91 -14.10 15.16
N PRO A 75 11.86 -14.88 15.54
CA PRO A 75 11.52 -16.11 14.82
C PRO A 75 11.07 -15.86 13.37
N LEU A 76 10.40 -14.74 13.08
CA LEU A 76 10.04 -14.34 11.72
C LEU A 76 11.28 -13.94 10.93
N ARG A 77 12.20 -13.19 11.55
CA ARG A 77 13.50 -12.83 10.95
C ARG A 77 14.29 -14.07 10.55
N GLU A 78 14.34 -15.09 11.42
CA GLU A 78 15.01 -16.37 11.13
C GLU A 78 14.36 -17.15 9.98
N LEU A 79 13.02 -17.13 9.87
CA LEU A 79 12.33 -17.67 8.70
C LEU A 79 12.80 -16.97 7.42
N ARG A 80 12.73 -15.63 7.38
CA ARG A 80 13.08 -14.85 6.18
C ARG A 80 14.55 -14.96 5.81
N GLN A 81 15.44 -15.03 6.80
CA GLN A 81 16.88 -15.28 6.60
C GLN A 81 17.13 -16.62 5.88
N ARG A 82 16.42 -17.69 6.27
CA ARG A 82 16.51 -18.99 5.58
C ARG A 82 15.95 -18.93 4.17
N GLU A 83 14.78 -18.32 4.00
CA GLU A 83 14.12 -18.24 2.69
C GLU A 83 14.89 -17.40 1.66
N GLN A 84 15.55 -16.31 2.10
CA GLN A 84 16.35 -15.48 1.20
C GLN A 84 17.80 -15.96 1.05
N GLY A 85 18.25 -16.92 1.86
CA GLY A 85 19.61 -17.45 1.84
C GLY A 85 20.69 -16.43 2.23
N GLY A 86 20.37 -15.46 3.09
CA GLY A 86 21.28 -14.37 3.45
C GLY A 86 20.80 -13.59 4.68
N GLU A 87 21.70 -12.82 5.30
CA GLU A 87 21.39 -12.03 6.50
C GLU A 87 20.28 -11.01 6.25
N VAL A 88 19.37 -10.88 7.21
CA VAL A 88 18.34 -9.84 7.18
C VAL A 88 18.94 -8.53 7.67
N ARG A 89 18.95 -7.52 6.81
CA ARG A 89 19.37 -6.17 7.18
C ARG A 89 18.32 -5.48 8.04
N THR A 90 18.81 -4.73 9.02
CA THR A 90 17.97 -3.94 9.92
C THR A 90 18.35 -2.46 9.81
N TYR A 91 17.34 -1.59 9.85
CA TYR A 91 17.50 -0.15 9.75
C TYR A 91 16.84 0.53 10.95
N ALA A 92 17.65 1.11 11.81
CA ALA A 92 17.18 1.96 12.90
C ALA A 92 16.92 3.39 12.38
N VAL A 93 15.72 3.90 12.61
CA VAL A 93 15.25 5.19 12.09
C VAL A 93 14.84 6.10 13.25
N PRO A 94 15.19 7.39 13.24
CA PRO A 94 14.65 8.34 14.20
C PRO A 94 13.13 8.40 14.13
N SER A 95 12.46 8.55 15.27
CA SER A 95 11.00 8.66 15.30
C SER A 95 10.49 9.97 14.73
N GLY A 96 9.27 9.96 14.19
CA GLY A 96 8.59 11.18 13.73
C GLY A 96 9.22 11.89 12.51
N LEU A 97 10.00 11.21 11.67
CA LEU A 97 10.53 11.85 10.44
C LEU A 97 9.40 12.38 9.56
N ASP A 98 9.43 13.66 9.22
CA ASP A 98 8.59 14.20 8.16
C ASP A 98 9.02 13.67 6.77
N ARG A 99 8.29 14.06 5.73
CA ARG A 99 8.56 13.57 4.36
C ARG A 99 9.94 13.97 3.85
N GLU A 100 10.39 15.20 4.12
CA GLU A 100 11.68 15.69 3.64
C GLU A 100 12.85 15.01 4.38
N ALA A 101 12.72 14.86 5.70
CA ALA A 101 13.67 14.14 6.52
C ALA A 101 13.73 12.65 6.17
N ALA A 102 12.60 12.03 5.82
CA ALA A 102 12.56 10.66 5.32
C ALA A 102 13.27 10.52 3.96
N HIS A 103 13.11 11.48 3.04
CA HIS A 103 13.87 11.49 1.78
C HIS A 103 15.38 11.58 2.03
N ARG A 104 15.83 12.53 2.86
CA ARG A 104 17.25 12.65 3.23
C ARG A 104 17.78 11.39 3.91
N TRP A 105 16.98 10.75 4.76
CA TRP A 105 17.35 9.49 5.39
C TRP A 105 17.52 8.39 4.35
N LYS A 106 16.55 8.27 3.43
CA LYS A 106 16.59 7.27 2.35
C LYS A 106 17.82 7.47 1.48
N GLU A 107 18.09 8.68 1.02
CA GLU A 107 19.28 9.03 0.22
C GLU A 107 20.59 8.69 0.94
N ARG A 108 20.66 8.94 2.24
CA ARG A 108 21.90 8.74 3.00
C ARG A 108 22.16 7.29 3.42
N PHE A 109 21.10 6.54 3.75
CA PHE A 109 21.24 5.25 4.44
C PHE A 109 20.67 4.06 3.67
N PHE A 110 19.84 4.29 2.66
CA PHE A 110 19.16 3.23 1.91
C PHE A 110 19.49 3.24 0.41
N ASP A 111 19.50 4.42 -0.22
CA ASP A 111 19.91 4.59 -1.61
C ASP A 111 21.44 4.70 -1.65
N THR A 112 22.13 3.60 -1.93
CA THR A 112 23.58 3.63 -2.08
C THR A 112 23.96 4.29 -3.40
N GLU A 113 24.78 5.35 -3.38
CA GLU A 113 25.22 6.11 -4.56
C GLU A 113 25.89 5.26 -5.65
N ASN A 114 26.39 4.06 -5.32
CA ASN A 114 27.12 3.20 -6.23
C ASN A 114 26.30 2.07 -6.89
N GLY A 115 24.98 1.97 -6.67
CA GLY A 115 24.09 1.08 -7.45
C GLY A 115 24.39 -0.44 -7.41
N GLN A 116 25.30 -0.90 -6.55
CA GLN A 116 25.78 -2.30 -6.52
C GLN A 116 25.44 -3.07 -5.24
N ASP A 117 24.48 -2.59 -4.46
CA ASP A 117 24.11 -3.25 -3.21
C ASP A 117 23.14 -4.42 -3.44
N GLN A 118 23.70 -5.58 -3.79
CA GLN A 118 22.98 -6.84 -4.05
C GLN A 118 22.22 -7.38 -2.84
N ASP A 119 22.56 -6.90 -1.64
CA ASP A 119 21.92 -7.32 -0.40
C ASP A 119 20.92 -6.28 0.12
N ARG A 120 20.68 -5.19 -0.64
CA ARG A 120 19.67 -4.21 -0.27
C ARG A 120 18.27 -4.85 -0.35
N PRO A 121 17.49 -4.82 0.73
CA PRO A 121 16.17 -5.41 0.76
C PRO A 121 15.15 -4.55 0.03
N ARG A 122 14.42 -5.20 -0.88
CA ARG A 122 13.24 -4.61 -1.52
C ARG A 122 12.00 -4.83 -0.70
N TYR A 123 11.86 -5.97 -0.04
CA TYR A 123 10.79 -6.15 0.94
C TYR A 123 11.20 -5.55 2.28
N LEU A 124 10.41 -4.63 2.81
CA LEU A 124 10.69 -3.97 4.09
C LEU A 124 9.52 -4.15 5.06
N LEU A 125 9.81 -4.70 6.24
CA LEU A 125 8.86 -4.73 7.34
C LEU A 125 9.16 -3.61 8.34
N ILE A 126 8.25 -2.64 8.46
CA ILE A 126 8.30 -1.61 9.50
C ILE A 126 7.72 -2.18 10.81
N LEU A 127 8.43 -1.98 11.91
CA LEU A 127 7.96 -2.29 13.26
C LEU A 127 7.58 -1.01 14.00
N GLY A 128 6.38 -1.01 14.57
CA GLY A 128 5.87 0.07 15.40
C GLY A 128 4.80 0.91 14.70
N ASP A 129 4.17 1.75 15.51
CA ASP A 129 3.04 2.59 15.08
C ASP A 129 3.50 3.85 14.33
N LEU A 130 2.55 4.69 13.90
CA LEU A 130 2.81 5.88 13.08
C LEU A 130 3.59 6.99 13.81
N ASP A 131 3.66 6.99 15.15
CA ASP A 131 4.52 7.90 15.91
C ASP A 131 5.96 7.38 16.04
N ALA A 132 6.14 6.05 16.11
CA ALA A 132 7.45 5.42 16.18
C ALA A 132 8.19 5.49 14.84
N VAL A 133 7.53 5.12 13.74
CA VAL A 133 8.01 5.27 12.36
C VAL A 133 6.89 5.88 11.52
N SER A 134 7.11 7.09 11.00
CA SER A 134 6.03 7.89 10.42
C SER A 134 5.37 7.27 9.18
N LEU A 135 4.13 7.68 8.90
CA LEU A 135 3.47 7.38 7.62
C LEU A 135 4.29 7.94 6.44
N ALA A 136 4.82 9.16 6.60
CA ALA A 136 5.63 9.81 5.57
C ALA A 136 6.86 8.96 5.22
N PHE A 137 7.54 8.39 6.21
CA PHE A 137 8.65 7.46 5.99
C PHE A 137 8.19 6.24 5.18
N GLN A 138 7.10 5.59 5.58
CA GLN A 138 6.57 4.43 4.85
C GLN A 138 6.25 4.75 3.38
N GLN A 139 5.62 5.91 3.13
CA GLN A 139 5.30 6.37 1.76
C GLN A 139 6.57 6.67 0.94
N VAL A 140 7.59 7.28 1.54
CA VAL A 140 8.88 7.53 0.87
C VAL A 140 9.58 6.22 0.53
N MET A 141 9.58 5.24 1.43
CA MET A 141 10.18 3.93 1.16
C MET A 141 9.39 3.15 0.10
N ALA A 142 8.06 3.26 0.09
CA ALA A 142 7.20 2.59 -0.89
C ALA A 142 7.38 3.07 -2.34
N THR A 143 8.20 4.10 -2.59
CA THR A 143 8.57 4.53 -3.94
C THR A 143 9.35 3.48 -4.72
N ASN A 144 10.18 2.66 -4.05
CA ASN A 144 10.98 1.60 -4.67
C ASN A 144 11.01 0.28 -3.88
N ALA A 145 10.64 0.31 -2.59
CA ALA A 145 10.49 -0.88 -1.76
C ALA A 145 9.04 -1.36 -1.65
N LEU A 146 8.86 -2.62 -1.27
CA LEU A 146 7.60 -3.29 -1.00
C LEU A 146 7.42 -3.34 0.51
N VAL A 147 6.71 -2.34 1.04
CA VAL A 147 6.69 -2.06 2.48
C VAL A 147 5.44 -2.62 3.14
N GLY A 148 5.63 -3.43 4.19
CA GLY A 148 4.57 -3.80 5.14
C GLY A 148 4.86 -3.23 6.53
N ARG A 149 3.87 -3.22 7.42
CA ARG A 149 4.00 -2.72 8.80
C ARG A 149 3.37 -3.66 9.81
N LEU A 150 4.04 -3.86 10.96
CA LEU A 150 3.49 -4.53 12.13
C LEU A 150 3.43 -3.60 13.33
N VAL A 151 2.24 -3.50 13.89
CA VAL A 151 1.96 -2.86 15.17
C VAL A 151 0.84 -3.60 15.88
N PHE A 152 1.00 -3.78 17.18
CA PHE A 152 0.01 -4.37 18.06
C PHE A 152 0.01 -3.62 19.39
N PRO A 153 -1.11 -3.60 20.13
CA PRO A 153 -1.16 -2.96 21.45
C PRO A 153 -0.37 -3.74 22.52
N SER A 154 0.02 -4.99 22.24
CA SER A 154 0.76 -5.85 23.18
C SER A 154 1.76 -6.76 22.47
N ASP A 155 2.75 -7.23 23.24
CA ASP A 155 3.76 -8.21 22.81
C ASP A 155 3.13 -9.51 22.33
N ASP A 156 2.04 -9.94 22.98
CA ASP A 156 1.33 -11.15 22.61
C ASP A 156 0.71 -11.04 21.22
N GLY A 157 0.34 -9.83 20.78
CA GLY A 157 -0.09 -9.59 19.41
C GLY A 157 1.03 -9.88 18.39
N TYR A 158 2.26 -9.44 18.68
CA TYR A 158 3.42 -9.76 17.85
C TYR A 158 3.71 -11.26 17.84
N ARG A 159 3.71 -11.92 19.01
CA ARG A 159 3.94 -13.36 19.13
C ARG A 159 2.91 -14.16 18.35
N ALA A 160 1.62 -13.87 18.54
CA ALA A 160 0.52 -14.55 17.86
C ALA A 160 0.59 -14.37 16.34
N TYR A 161 0.93 -13.17 15.85
CA TYR A 161 1.14 -12.95 14.43
C TYR A 161 2.31 -13.78 13.88
N VAL A 162 3.46 -13.75 14.55
CA VAL A 162 4.67 -14.47 14.13
C VAL A 162 4.43 -15.98 14.12
N GLU A 163 3.81 -16.52 15.18
CA GLU A 163 3.44 -17.93 15.26
C GLU A 163 2.49 -18.34 14.14
N LYS A 164 1.47 -17.51 13.84
CA LYS A 164 0.55 -17.74 12.73
C LYS A 164 1.27 -17.77 11.37
N VAL A 165 2.18 -16.83 11.11
CA VAL A 165 2.97 -16.81 9.85
C VAL A 165 3.85 -18.05 9.76
N LEU A 166 4.55 -18.42 10.83
CA LEU A 166 5.40 -19.62 10.87
C LEU A 166 4.58 -20.91 10.65
N ARG A 167 3.39 -21.00 11.26
CA ARG A 167 2.47 -22.13 11.10
C ARG A 167 2.09 -22.31 9.63
N TRP A 168 1.63 -21.24 8.98
CA TRP A 168 1.23 -21.29 7.57
C TRP A 168 2.41 -21.49 6.60
N ALA A 169 3.61 -21.04 6.96
CA ALA A 169 4.82 -21.32 6.19
C ALA A 169 5.25 -22.79 6.28
N ARG A 170 5.07 -23.45 7.44
CA ARG A 170 5.42 -24.86 7.67
C ARG A 170 4.38 -25.82 7.10
N THR A 171 3.11 -25.49 7.25
CA THR A 171 1.98 -26.33 6.86
C THR A 171 0.98 -25.50 6.06
N PRO A 172 1.19 -25.36 4.74
CA PRO A 172 0.21 -24.74 3.86
C PRO A 172 -1.10 -25.53 3.83
N SER A 173 -2.15 -24.91 3.31
CA SER A 173 -3.43 -25.56 3.05
C SER A 173 -3.30 -26.64 1.97
N ASP A 174 -4.15 -27.66 2.04
CA ASP A 174 -4.20 -28.74 1.05
C ASP A 174 -4.79 -28.28 -0.30
N VAL A 175 -5.46 -27.13 -0.35
CA VAL A 175 -6.10 -26.61 -1.57
C VAL A 175 -5.12 -25.88 -2.47
N ASP A 176 -5.28 -26.05 -3.79
CA ASP A 176 -4.39 -25.49 -4.81
C ASP A 176 -4.95 -24.21 -5.47
N ARG A 177 -6.13 -23.75 -5.04
CA ARG A 177 -6.84 -22.59 -5.58
C ARG A 177 -7.29 -21.65 -4.47
N ALA A 178 -7.05 -20.36 -4.67
CA ALA A 178 -7.54 -19.32 -3.76
C ALA A 178 -9.06 -19.15 -3.88
N ARG A 179 -9.75 -18.87 -2.77
CA ARG A 179 -11.08 -18.27 -2.80
C ARG A 179 -10.94 -16.75 -2.96
N THR A 180 -11.69 -16.17 -3.88
CA THR A 180 -11.78 -14.71 -4.04
C THR A 180 -13.15 -14.25 -3.61
N LEU A 181 -13.19 -13.43 -2.57
CA LEU A 181 -14.40 -12.97 -1.91
C LEU A 181 -14.54 -11.47 -2.13
N PHE A 182 -15.71 -11.03 -2.56
CA PHE A 182 -16.06 -9.64 -2.77
C PHE A 182 -17.23 -9.30 -1.87
N TYR A 183 -17.07 -8.32 -1.00
CA TYR A 183 -18.10 -7.91 -0.05
C TYR A 183 -18.38 -6.43 -0.17
N THR A 184 -19.63 -6.05 -0.42
CA THR A 184 -20.02 -4.64 -0.53
C THR A 184 -21.13 -4.33 0.46
N VAL A 185 -20.94 -3.31 1.30
CA VAL A 185 -22.01 -2.72 2.08
C VAL A 185 -22.90 -1.86 1.17
N GLN A 186 -24.21 -2.04 1.24
CA GLN A 186 -25.18 -1.17 0.59
C GLN A 186 -26.00 -0.42 1.65
N ASP A 187 -25.60 0.82 1.89
CA ASP A 187 -26.16 1.71 2.92
C ASP A 187 -26.97 2.89 2.35
N HIS A 188 -27.31 2.82 1.06
CA HIS A 188 -28.00 3.86 0.30
C HIS A 188 -27.23 5.19 0.12
N THR A 189 -25.92 5.23 0.42
CA THR A 189 -25.09 6.38 0.06
C THR A 189 -24.61 6.31 -1.41
N ALA A 190 -24.23 7.46 -1.97
CA ALA A 190 -23.67 7.49 -3.33
C ALA A 190 -22.32 6.78 -3.41
N ALA A 191 -21.48 6.90 -2.38
CA ALA A 191 -20.14 6.32 -2.35
C ALA A 191 -20.16 4.79 -2.47
N THR A 192 -20.99 4.11 -1.67
CA THR A 192 -21.11 2.64 -1.71
C THR A 192 -21.74 2.15 -3.01
N ARG A 193 -22.72 2.87 -3.57
CA ARG A 193 -23.28 2.56 -4.90
C ARG A 193 -22.23 2.69 -6.01
N ILE A 194 -21.51 3.81 -6.05
CA ILE A 194 -20.46 4.04 -7.05
C ILE A 194 -19.36 2.98 -6.93
N GLY A 195 -18.91 2.66 -5.72
CA GLY A 195 -17.92 1.60 -5.51
C GLY A 195 -18.45 0.20 -5.86
N HIS A 196 -19.72 -0.11 -5.56
CA HIS A 196 -20.31 -1.36 -6.01
C HIS A 196 -20.27 -1.48 -7.55
N ASP A 197 -20.80 -0.47 -8.24
CA ASP A 197 -21.04 -0.52 -9.69
C ASP A 197 -19.76 -0.35 -10.51
N GLN A 198 -18.82 0.48 -10.03
CA GLN A 198 -17.61 0.84 -10.79
C GLN A 198 -16.35 0.15 -10.31
N LEU A 199 -16.33 -0.48 -9.14
CA LEU A 199 -15.16 -1.19 -8.62
C LEU A 199 -15.47 -2.67 -8.39
N MET A 200 -16.49 -3.01 -7.61
CA MET A 200 -16.73 -4.39 -7.18
C MET A 200 -17.27 -5.27 -8.30
N VAL A 201 -18.35 -4.84 -8.97
CA VAL A 201 -18.95 -5.60 -10.08
C VAL A 201 -17.96 -5.85 -11.23
N PRO A 202 -17.21 -4.84 -11.73
CA PRO A 202 -16.20 -5.07 -12.76
C PRO A 202 -15.07 -6.01 -12.31
N SER A 203 -14.64 -5.93 -11.04
CA SER A 203 -13.62 -6.82 -10.48
C SER A 203 -14.07 -8.28 -10.47
N VAL A 204 -15.30 -8.54 -10.02
CA VAL A 204 -15.90 -9.89 -10.05
C VAL A 204 -15.96 -10.43 -11.47
N LYS A 205 -16.46 -9.62 -12.43
CA LYS A 205 -16.53 -10.01 -13.84
C LYS A 205 -15.16 -10.34 -14.43
N GLU A 206 -14.14 -9.57 -14.08
CA GLU A 206 -12.77 -9.82 -14.55
C GLU A 206 -12.19 -11.12 -13.96
N CYS A 207 -12.44 -11.39 -12.67
CA CYS A 207 -12.07 -12.68 -12.07
C CYS A 207 -12.76 -13.86 -12.76
N GLN A 208 -14.08 -13.76 -13.02
CA GLN A 208 -14.85 -14.79 -13.74
C GLN A 208 -14.30 -15.00 -15.15
N ARG A 209 -14.04 -13.90 -15.88
CA ARG A 209 -13.51 -13.95 -17.24
C ARG A 209 -12.15 -14.64 -17.27
N LEU A 210 -11.20 -14.24 -16.42
CA LEU A 210 -9.87 -14.84 -16.37
C LEU A 210 -9.89 -16.30 -15.93
N GLN A 211 -10.80 -16.66 -15.02
CA GLN A 211 -11.02 -18.05 -14.63
C GLN A 211 -11.53 -18.89 -15.81
N SER A 212 -12.53 -18.40 -16.56
CA SER A 212 -13.13 -19.13 -17.69
C SER A 212 -12.13 -19.47 -18.80
N VAL A 213 -11.09 -18.64 -18.97
CA VAL A 213 -10.01 -18.85 -19.94
C VAL A 213 -8.76 -19.49 -19.32
N GLY A 214 -8.84 -19.98 -18.08
CA GLY A 214 -7.74 -20.69 -17.39
C GLY A 214 -6.55 -19.82 -16.98
N LYS A 215 -6.69 -18.48 -16.97
CA LYS A 215 -5.62 -17.51 -16.64
C LYS A 215 -5.59 -17.06 -15.18
N LEU A 216 -6.49 -17.60 -14.35
CA LEU A 216 -6.57 -17.33 -12.91
C LEU A 216 -6.73 -18.65 -12.14
N PRO A 217 -5.74 -19.04 -11.31
CA PRO A 217 -5.82 -20.27 -10.51
C PRO A 217 -6.64 -20.05 -9.22
N ALA A 218 -7.91 -19.68 -9.37
CA ALA A 218 -8.83 -19.42 -8.26
C ALA A 218 -10.12 -20.24 -8.38
N ALA A 219 -10.78 -20.46 -7.24
CA ALA A 219 -12.16 -20.90 -7.18
C ALA A 219 -13.10 -19.81 -7.76
N PRO A 220 -14.35 -20.15 -8.14
CA PRO A 220 -15.29 -19.15 -8.64
C PRO A 220 -15.44 -18.00 -7.65
N PRO A 221 -15.35 -16.73 -8.10
CA PRO A 221 -15.42 -15.59 -7.20
C PRO A 221 -16.80 -15.53 -6.56
N GLN A 222 -16.82 -15.30 -5.25
CA GLN A 222 -18.05 -15.12 -4.48
C GLN A 222 -18.27 -13.63 -4.26
N HIS A 223 -19.51 -13.18 -4.46
CA HIS A 223 -19.88 -11.77 -4.32
C HIS A 223 -21.08 -11.63 -3.40
N CYS A 224 -20.91 -10.91 -2.30
CA CYS A 224 -21.94 -10.58 -1.34
C CYS A 224 -22.23 -9.07 -1.36
N VAL A 225 -23.51 -8.73 -1.44
CA VAL A 225 -24.01 -7.35 -1.28
C VAL A 225 -24.85 -7.32 -0.01
N GLU A 226 -24.28 -6.77 1.06
CA GLU A 226 -24.91 -6.69 2.37
C GLU A 226 -25.87 -5.50 2.42
N ARG A 227 -27.15 -5.79 2.67
CA ARG A 227 -28.25 -4.80 2.67
C ARG A 227 -28.90 -4.60 4.03
N GLY A 228 -28.42 -5.29 5.07
CA GLY A 228 -29.04 -5.31 6.39
C GLY A 228 -30.29 -6.17 6.48
N ILE A 229 -30.51 -7.05 5.49
CA ILE A 229 -31.70 -7.91 5.39
C ILE A 229 -31.27 -9.35 5.65
N GLY A 230 -31.77 -9.94 6.75
CA GLY A 230 -31.45 -11.31 7.15
C GLY A 230 -31.87 -11.58 8.59
N GLN A 231 -31.83 -12.84 9.01
CA GLN A 231 -32.17 -13.24 10.38
C GLN A 231 -31.07 -12.88 11.38
N ASP A 232 -29.80 -12.95 10.98
CA ASP A 232 -28.65 -12.65 11.83
C ASP A 232 -28.27 -11.16 11.85
N THR A 233 -27.25 -10.80 12.62
CA THR A 233 -26.59 -9.49 12.56
C THR A 233 -25.75 -9.37 11.28
N ALA A 234 -25.57 -8.14 10.76
CA ALA A 234 -24.68 -7.89 9.63
C ALA A 234 -23.23 -8.29 9.94
N VAL A 235 -22.79 -8.12 11.19
CA VAL A 235 -21.49 -8.61 11.66
C VAL A 235 -21.37 -10.13 11.49
N ALA A 236 -22.35 -10.89 11.97
CA ALA A 236 -22.32 -12.34 11.89
C ALA A 236 -22.31 -12.82 10.43
N ARG A 237 -23.09 -12.18 9.54
CA ARG A 237 -23.08 -12.49 8.11
C ARG A 237 -21.75 -12.16 7.44
N PHE A 238 -21.10 -11.05 7.80
CA PHE A 238 -19.76 -10.72 7.30
C PHE A 238 -18.75 -11.80 7.71
N LEU A 239 -18.72 -12.15 9.00
CA LEU A 239 -17.81 -13.16 9.53
C LEU A 239 -18.06 -14.54 8.91
N GLU A 240 -19.33 -14.91 8.72
CA GLU A 240 -19.71 -16.17 8.05
C GLU A 240 -19.30 -16.18 6.57
N PHE A 241 -19.52 -15.09 5.84
CA PHE A 241 -19.10 -14.98 4.44
C PHE A 241 -17.58 -15.12 4.28
N ALA A 242 -16.82 -14.53 5.20
CA ALA A 242 -15.37 -14.60 5.25
C ALA A 242 -14.84 -15.86 5.96
N ARG A 243 -15.73 -16.74 6.44
CA ARG A 243 -15.37 -17.99 7.09
C ARG A 243 -14.93 -19.01 6.04
N GLY A 244 -13.90 -19.76 6.38
CA GLY A 244 -13.35 -20.80 5.54
C GLY A 244 -12.00 -21.26 6.06
N ALA A 245 -11.74 -22.56 5.91
CA ALA A 245 -10.40 -23.10 6.12
C ALA A 245 -9.50 -22.88 4.89
N GLU A 246 -10.07 -22.59 3.72
CA GLU A 246 -9.29 -22.29 2.52
C GLU A 246 -8.73 -20.87 2.55
N PRO A 247 -7.43 -20.69 2.22
CA PRO A 247 -6.86 -19.37 2.08
C PRO A 247 -7.61 -18.52 1.05
N SER A 248 -8.04 -17.35 1.51
CA SER A 248 -8.96 -16.49 0.77
C SER A 248 -8.38 -15.09 0.61
N VAL A 249 -8.67 -14.44 -0.52
CA VAL A 249 -8.52 -12.99 -0.66
C VAL A 249 -9.90 -12.36 -0.50
N LEU A 250 -10.07 -11.50 0.49
CA LEU A 250 -11.29 -10.71 0.65
C LEU A 250 -11.05 -9.29 0.17
N PHE A 251 -11.88 -8.81 -0.75
CA PHE A 251 -12.02 -7.40 -1.06
C PHE A 251 -13.33 -6.88 -0.47
N SER A 252 -13.24 -6.04 0.55
CA SER A 252 -14.42 -5.42 1.17
C SER A 252 -14.50 -3.94 0.86
N LEU A 253 -15.71 -3.45 0.58
CA LEU A 253 -16.03 -2.05 0.37
C LEU A 253 -17.10 -1.59 1.36
N SER A 254 -16.78 -0.56 2.15
CA SER A 254 -17.64 -0.01 3.20
C SER A 254 -17.20 1.42 3.55
N HIS A 255 -18.00 2.14 4.34
CA HIS A 255 -17.46 3.28 5.09
C HIS A 255 -16.64 2.79 6.27
N GLY A 256 -15.64 3.59 6.65
CA GLY A 256 -14.97 3.45 7.93
C GLY A 256 -15.59 4.39 8.95
N LEU A 257 -15.62 3.96 10.20
CA LEU A 257 -16.16 4.75 11.30
C LEU A 257 -15.28 5.99 11.52
N GLY A 258 -15.86 7.17 11.27
CA GLY A 258 -15.23 8.47 11.47
C GLY A 258 -15.61 9.12 12.80
N HIS A 259 -15.31 10.41 12.93
CA HIS A 259 -15.59 11.21 14.13
C HIS A 259 -17.10 11.33 14.42
N PRO A 260 -17.54 11.28 15.68
CA PRO A 260 -18.96 11.34 16.05
C PRO A 260 -19.61 12.67 15.67
N ARG A 261 -20.88 12.63 15.25
CA ARG A 261 -21.62 13.85 14.91
C ARG A 261 -22.04 14.60 16.18
N GLY A 262 -21.58 15.84 16.32
CA GLY A 262 -22.06 16.78 17.35
C GLY A 262 -21.46 16.59 18.75
N LYS A 263 -20.45 15.72 18.91
CA LYS A 263 -19.64 15.58 20.11
C LYS A 263 -18.27 15.00 19.76
N ASP A 264 -17.28 15.29 20.59
CA ASP A 264 -15.97 14.65 20.50
C ASP A 264 -16.04 13.17 20.90
N TRP A 265 -15.00 12.42 20.55
CA TRP A 265 -14.71 11.13 21.19
C TRP A 265 -14.64 11.31 22.71
N ASN A 266 -15.12 10.33 23.48
CA ASN A 266 -15.05 10.45 24.94
C ASN A 266 -13.60 10.44 25.44
N SER A 267 -12.70 9.78 24.69
CA SER A 267 -11.26 9.81 24.92
C SER A 267 -10.47 9.51 23.64
N ALA A 268 -9.20 9.88 23.67
CA ALA A 268 -8.16 9.45 22.73
C ALA A 268 -8.09 7.92 22.56
N GLU A 269 -8.29 7.18 23.66
CA GLU A 269 -8.31 5.72 23.66
C GLU A 269 -9.52 5.15 22.92
N GLU A 270 -10.71 5.73 23.11
CA GLU A 270 -11.90 5.33 22.36
C GLU A 270 -11.70 5.56 20.85
N GLN A 271 -11.13 6.70 20.47
CA GLN A 271 -10.81 6.99 19.06
C GLN A 271 -9.90 5.91 18.47
N ARG A 272 -8.79 5.57 19.16
CA ARG A 272 -7.85 4.53 18.71
C ARG A 272 -8.50 3.15 18.59
N ALA A 273 -9.41 2.82 19.51
CA ALA A 273 -10.10 1.54 19.53
C ALA A 273 -11.16 1.39 18.41
N ARG A 274 -11.78 2.50 17.97
CA ARG A 274 -12.98 2.45 17.14
C ARG A 274 -12.83 3.07 15.75
N GLN A 275 -12.03 4.12 15.58
CA GLN A 275 -11.89 4.79 14.28
C GLN A 275 -11.36 3.82 13.22
N GLY A 276 -12.00 3.83 12.04
CA GLY A 276 -11.66 2.92 10.94
C GLY A 276 -12.34 1.54 10.99
N ALA A 277 -13.14 1.24 12.03
CA ALA A 277 -14.02 0.07 12.02
C ALA A 277 -15.00 0.12 10.83
N LEU A 278 -15.41 -1.02 10.27
CA LEU A 278 -16.35 -0.99 9.15
C LEU A 278 -17.78 -0.71 9.61
N VAL A 279 -18.43 0.25 8.96
CA VAL A 279 -19.85 0.55 9.16
C VAL A 279 -20.68 -0.39 8.30
N LEU A 280 -21.38 -1.32 8.93
CA LEU A 280 -22.31 -2.22 8.29
C LEU A 280 -23.73 -1.63 8.32
N PRO A 281 -24.69 -2.17 7.55
CA PRO A 281 -26.07 -1.68 7.59
C PRO A 281 -26.68 -1.74 8.99
N ASN A 282 -27.75 -0.97 9.19
CA ASN A 282 -28.47 -0.83 10.46
C ASN A 282 -27.62 -0.23 11.61
N GLY A 283 -26.49 0.41 11.29
CA GLY A 283 -25.61 1.04 12.29
C GLY A 283 -24.72 0.05 13.04
N GLU A 284 -24.64 -1.20 12.58
CA GLU A 284 -23.73 -2.20 13.12
C GLU A 284 -22.27 -1.89 12.76
N LEU A 285 -21.34 -2.33 13.59
CA LEU A 285 -19.91 -2.10 13.41
C LEU A 285 -19.14 -3.41 13.44
N LEU A 286 -18.33 -3.66 12.41
CA LEU A 286 -17.26 -4.65 12.50
C LEU A 286 -16.03 -3.97 13.09
N SER A 287 -15.80 -4.14 14.39
CA SER A 287 -14.68 -3.55 15.12
C SER A 287 -13.60 -4.58 15.44
N ALA A 288 -12.53 -4.12 16.11
CA ALA A 288 -11.44 -4.97 16.59
C ALA A 288 -11.93 -6.16 17.44
N GLU A 289 -12.93 -5.95 18.30
CA GLU A 289 -13.46 -6.98 19.19
C GLU A 289 -14.04 -8.17 18.40
N GLN A 290 -14.81 -7.89 17.35
CA GLN A 290 -15.47 -8.93 16.55
C GLN A 290 -14.47 -9.77 15.75
N VAL A 291 -13.38 -9.17 15.26
CA VAL A 291 -12.37 -9.86 14.44
C VAL A 291 -11.23 -10.48 15.27
N ALA A 292 -11.12 -10.17 16.56
CA ALA A 292 -10.05 -10.69 17.42
C ALA A 292 -10.21 -12.19 17.75
N THR A 293 -11.45 -12.67 17.84
CA THR A 293 -11.74 -14.01 18.39
C THR A 293 -12.49 -14.93 17.42
N ALA A 294 -13.18 -14.37 16.42
CA ALA A 294 -13.89 -15.17 15.43
C ALA A 294 -12.93 -15.72 14.36
N PRO A 295 -13.10 -16.98 13.89
CA PRO A 295 -12.42 -17.44 12.68
C PRO A 295 -12.77 -16.55 11.50
N PHE A 296 -11.77 -15.91 10.89
CA PHE A 296 -11.96 -14.88 9.89
C PHE A 296 -10.77 -14.86 8.93
N LEU A 297 -10.95 -15.31 7.68
CA LEU A 297 -9.88 -15.36 6.67
C LEU A 297 -8.62 -16.09 7.17
N SER A 298 -8.75 -17.29 7.75
CA SER A 298 -7.59 -18.04 8.26
C SER A 298 -6.56 -18.26 7.15
N GLY A 299 -5.35 -17.70 7.31
CA GLY A 299 -4.29 -17.77 6.28
C GLY A 299 -4.55 -16.90 5.04
N GLY A 300 -5.62 -16.11 5.05
CA GLY A 300 -6.05 -15.26 3.95
C GLY A 300 -5.39 -13.88 3.94
N ILE A 301 -5.85 -13.03 3.02
CA ILE A 301 -5.42 -11.64 2.87
C ILE A 301 -6.67 -10.78 2.71
N TRP A 302 -6.69 -9.64 3.40
CA TRP A 302 -7.85 -8.74 3.39
C TRP A 302 -7.49 -7.40 2.75
N PHE A 303 -8.15 -7.05 1.65
CA PHE A 303 -8.20 -5.68 1.16
C PHE A 303 -9.45 -4.97 1.71
N CYS A 304 -9.24 -4.07 2.66
CA CYS A 304 -10.26 -3.31 3.35
C CYS A 304 -10.37 -1.88 2.80
N PHE A 305 -11.24 -1.66 1.81
CA PHE A 305 -11.50 -0.35 1.21
C PHE A 305 -12.52 0.43 2.04
N ALA A 306 -12.02 1.25 2.96
CA ALA A 306 -12.79 2.14 3.81
C ALA A 306 -11.88 3.23 4.39
N CYS A 307 -12.41 4.45 4.58
CA CYS A 307 -11.65 5.54 5.22
C CYS A 307 -11.11 5.08 6.59
N PHE A 308 -9.87 5.47 6.91
CA PHE A 308 -9.20 5.11 8.18
C PHE A 308 -9.05 3.62 8.48
N SER A 309 -9.40 2.69 7.57
CA SER A 309 -9.32 1.24 7.84
C SER A 309 -7.90 0.74 8.11
N GLY A 310 -6.89 1.47 7.63
CA GLY A 310 -5.48 1.24 7.92
C GLY A 310 -4.95 2.10 9.07
N GLY A 311 -5.60 3.22 9.40
CA GLY A 311 -5.18 4.11 10.48
C GLY A 311 -5.53 5.58 10.28
N THR A 312 -5.12 6.40 11.24
CA THR A 312 -5.35 7.84 11.30
C THR A 312 -4.00 8.55 11.30
N PRO A 313 -3.70 9.38 10.28
CA PRO A 313 -2.42 10.09 10.20
C PRO A 313 -2.35 11.21 11.23
N GLU A 314 -1.17 11.81 11.36
CA GLU A 314 -0.99 12.99 12.21
C GLU A 314 -1.77 14.20 11.68
N ARG A 315 -1.78 14.39 10.37
CA ARG A 315 -2.56 15.40 9.67
C ARG A 315 -3.13 14.77 8.42
N SER A 316 -4.37 15.11 8.10
CA SER A 316 -4.95 14.73 6.82
C SER A 316 -4.22 15.43 5.69
N ALA A 317 -3.87 14.71 4.64
CA ALA A 317 -3.31 15.32 3.43
C ALA A 317 -4.27 16.37 2.86
N TYR A 318 -5.58 16.14 3.01
CA TYR A 318 -6.66 16.94 2.45
C TYR A 318 -6.93 18.24 3.22
N ALA A 319 -6.43 18.38 4.45
CA ALA A 319 -6.78 19.50 5.33
C ALA A 319 -6.52 20.88 4.70
N SER A 320 -5.35 21.10 4.10
CA SER A 320 -5.01 22.38 3.46
C SER A 320 -5.87 22.67 2.24
N TRP A 321 -6.23 21.64 1.48
CA TRP A 321 -7.05 21.81 0.28
C TRP A 321 -8.49 22.12 0.62
N PHE A 322 -9.03 21.50 1.67
CA PHE A 322 -10.35 21.88 2.17
C PHE A 322 -10.35 23.31 2.72
N GLN A 323 -9.26 23.78 3.35
CA GLN A 323 -9.16 25.19 3.76
C GLN A 323 -9.29 26.15 2.57
N ASP A 324 -8.72 25.80 1.41
CA ASP A 324 -8.76 26.64 0.21
C ASP A 324 -10.07 26.49 -0.60
N LEU A 325 -10.58 25.26 -0.74
CA LEU A 325 -11.68 24.93 -1.65
C LEU A 325 -13.05 24.94 -0.97
N ALA A 326 -13.10 24.54 0.31
CA ALA A 326 -14.34 24.28 1.04
C ALA A 326 -14.14 24.53 2.55
N PRO A 327 -13.95 25.80 2.97
CA PRO A 327 -13.52 26.12 4.33
C PRO A 327 -14.46 25.62 5.44
N ARG A 328 -15.75 25.48 5.15
CA ARG A 328 -16.75 24.97 6.11
C ARG A 328 -16.55 23.47 6.37
N GLU A 329 -16.19 22.74 5.34
CA GLU A 329 -15.91 21.31 5.35
C GLU A 329 -14.50 21.02 5.91
N ALA A 330 -13.58 21.99 5.86
CA ALA A 330 -12.24 21.88 6.44
C ALA A 330 -12.26 21.60 7.96
N GLU A 331 -13.18 22.22 8.69
CA GLU A 331 -13.35 21.98 10.13
C GLU A 331 -13.83 20.54 10.40
N LEU A 332 -14.66 19.97 9.52
CA LEU A 332 -15.06 18.57 9.63
C LEU A 332 -13.87 17.64 9.38
N VAL A 333 -13.06 17.91 8.35
CA VAL A 333 -11.83 17.14 8.07
C VAL A 333 -10.85 17.21 9.24
N LYS A 334 -10.70 18.37 9.86
CA LYS A 334 -9.87 18.57 11.04
C LYS A 334 -10.42 17.81 12.26
N ALA A 335 -11.73 17.88 12.51
CA ALA A 335 -12.37 17.13 13.59
C ALA A 335 -12.26 15.60 13.43
N MET A 336 -12.18 15.12 12.18
CA MET A 336 -11.95 13.70 11.90
C MET A 336 -10.54 13.20 12.27
N MET A 337 -9.59 14.11 12.50
CA MET A 337 -8.25 13.75 12.93
C MET A 337 -8.17 13.48 14.43
N ARG A 338 -6.99 13.04 14.88
CA ARG A 338 -6.66 12.99 16.30
C ARG A 338 -6.65 14.42 16.89
N PRO A 339 -6.90 14.58 18.20
CA PRO A 339 -6.54 15.81 18.91
C PRO A 339 -5.05 16.12 18.76
N ASP A 340 -4.67 17.40 18.73
CA ASP A 340 -3.28 17.84 18.50
C ASP A 340 -2.26 17.24 19.49
N LYS A 341 -2.70 16.89 20.71
CA LYS A 341 -1.87 16.30 21.76
C LYS A 341 -1.74 14.78 21.73
N ASP A 342 -2.50 14.09 20.88
CA ASP A 342 -2.47 12.62 20.81
C ASP A 342 -1.51 12.12 19.73
N ARG A 343 -1.26 10.81 19.62
CA ARG A 343 -0.36 10.24 18.61
C ARG A 343 -1.13 9.73 17.37
N PRO A 344 -0.56 9.80 16.15
CA PRO A 344 -1.11 9.09 15.00
C PRO A 344 -1.05 7.58 15.24
N PHE A 345 -1.95 6.81 14.60
CA PHE A 345 -2.08 5.39 14.90
C PHE A 345 -2.57 4.54 13.73
N ILE A 346 -2.15 3.29 13.66
CA ILE A 346 -2.79 2.24 12.86
C ILE A 346 -4.11 1.84 13.52
N ALA A 347 -5.16 1.61 12.75
CA ALA A 347 -6.49 1.28 13.30
C ALA A 347 -6.47 -0.03 14.10
N ALA A 348 -7.28 -0.13 15.17
CA ALA A 348 -7.30 -1.32 16.02
C ALA A 348 -7.84 -2.57 15.30
N MET A 349 -8.78 -2.41 14.37
CA MET A 349 -9.42 -3.52 13.64
C MET A 349 -8.41 -4.39 12.85
N PRO A 350 -7.55 -3.85 11.96
CA PRO A 350 -6.55 -4.67 11.29
C PRO A 350 -5.51 -5.24 12.25
N GLN A 351 -5.15 -4.55 13.34
CA GLN A 351 -4.25 -5.11 14.36
C GLN A 351 -4.86 -6.36 15.01
N ALA A 352 -6.13 -6.30 15.40
CA ALA A 352 -6.84 -7.45 15.97
C ALA A 352 -7.00 -8.60 14.97
N ALA A 353 -7.30 -8.29 13.70
CA ALA A 353 -7.37 -9.33 12.66
C ALA A 353 -6.00 -10.00 12.42
N LEU A 354 -4.91 -9.24 12.47
CA LEU A 354 -3.56 -9.77 12.30
C LEU A 354 -3.09 -10.54 13.55
N SER A 355 -3.46 -10.16 14.77
CA SER A 355 -3.09 -10.92 15.97
C SER A 355 -3.95 -12.16 16.19
N ASN A 356 -5.16 -12.22 15.62
CA ASN A 356 -6.02 -13.39 15.68
C ASN A 356 -5.34 -14.62 15.04
N PRO A 357 -5.11 -15.74 15.78
CA PRO A 357 -4.50 -16.95 15.23
C PRO A 357 -5.26 -17.55 14.04
N GLU A 358 -6.57 -17.36 13.96
CA GLU A 358 -7.43 -17.79 12.84
C GLU A 358 -7.79 -16.63 11.89
N GLY A 359 -6.99 -15.56 11.95
CA GLY A 359 -7.09 -14.35 11.14
C GLY A 359 -6.29 -14.36 9.84
N PRO A 360 -6.34 -13.27 9.05
CA PRO A 360 -5.53 -13.08 7.85
C PRO A 360 -4.03 -12.92 8.16
N LEU A 361 -3.19 -13.15 7.14
CA LEU A 361 -1.73 -12.94 7.18
C LEU A 361 -1.34 -11.49 6.86
N ALA A 362 -2.18 -10.77 6.12
CA ALA A 362 -1.96 -9.39 5.74
C ALA A 362 -3.29 -8.65 5.55
N VAL A 363 -3.28 -7.35 5.82
CA VAL A 363 -4.40 -6.44 5.57
C VAL A 363 -3.89 -5.23 4.76
N LEU A 364 -4.51 -4.94 3.63
CA LEU A 364 -4.36 -3.68 2.92
C LEU A 364 -5.49 -2.76 3.37
N GLY A 365 -5.14 -1.65 4.04
CA GLY A 365 -6.10 -0.66 4.53
C GLY A 365 -5.74 0.75 4.07
N HIS A 366 -6.61 1.71 4.32
CA HIS A 366 -6.39 3.12 3.97
C HIS A 366 -6.13 3.96 5.22
N VAL A 367 -5.03 4.73 5.22
CA VAL A 367 -4.73 5.70 6.27
C VAL A 367 -5.18 7.07 5.79
N ASP A 368 -6.11 7.74 6.50
CA ASP A 368 -6.81 8.97 6.04
C ASP A 368 -8.10 8.70 5.23
N LEU A 369 -8.64 9.73 4.57
CA LEU A 369 -9.85 9.71 3.77
C LEU A 369 -9.65 8.99 2.42
N ALA A 370 -10.49 7.98 2.18
CA ALA A 370 -10.54 7.24 0.92
C ALA A 370 -11.63 7.82 0.01
N TRP A 371 -11.31 8.00 -1.28
CA TRP A 371 -12.20 8.65 -2.24
C TRP A 371 -12.59 7.71 -3.39
N THR A 372 -13.78 7.93 -3.97
CA THR A 372 -14.20 7.17 -5.16
C THR A 372 -13.31 7.45 -6.37
N GLN A 373 -12.60 8.58 -6.38
CA GLN A 373 -11.79 9.05 -7.50
C GLN A 373 -10.64 8.09 -7.86
N SER A 374 -10.12 7.30 -6.91
CA SER A 374 -9.10 6.29 -7.23
C SER A 374 -9.57 5.20 -8.20
N PHE A 375 -10.88 4.94 -8.28
CA PHE A 375 -11.47 3.98 -9.20
C PHE A 375 -12.54 4.55 -10.14
N ASN A 376 -12.90 5.83 -10.00
CA ASN A 376 -13.86 6.54 -10.83
C ASN A 376 -13.20 7.78 -11.44
N ASP A 377 -12.84 7.69 -12.72
CA ASP A 377 -12.22 8.75 -13.50
C ASP A 377 -13.28 9.40 -14.39
N GLN A 378 -13.99 10.40 -13.85
CA GLN A 378 -15.08 11.12 -14.54
C GLN A 378 -16.14 10.18 -15.15
N GLY A 379 -16.57 9.19 -14.37
CA GLY A 379 -17.53 8.15 -14.78
C GLY A 379 -16.90 6.93 -15.45
N ARG A 380 -15.60 6.97 -15.78
CA ARG A 380 -14.87 5.82 -16.32
C ARG A 380 -14.30 4.99 -15.17
N SER A 381 -14.69 3.72 -15.12
CA SER A 381 -14.14 2.77 -14.15
C SER A 381 -12.65 2.56 -14.37
N ARG A 382 -11.87 2.68 -13.28
CA ARG A 382 -10.44 2.34 -13.18
C ARG A 382 -10.23 1.16 -12.23
N PHE A 383 -11.20 0.25 -12.15
CA PHE A 383 -11.19 -0.90 -11.23
C PHE A 383 -9.92 -1.75 -11.30
N THR A 384 -9.26 -1.81 -12.47
CA THR A 384 -8.05 -2.61 -12.70
C THR A 384 -6.89 -2.23 -11.77
N ARG A 385 -6.83 -0.97 -11.28
CA ARG A 385 -5.84 -0.54 -10.28
C ARG A 385 -5.90 -1.39 -9.01
N PHE A 386 -7.12 -1.78 -8.62
CA PHE A 386 -7.39 -2.52 -7.38
C PHE A 386 -7.65 -4.01 -7.63
N ALA A 387 -8.37 -4.37 -8.69
CA ALA A 387 -8.57 -5.76 -9.07
C ALA A 387 -7.25 -6.46 -9.38
N GLY A 388 -6.26 -5.75 -9.93
CA GLY A 388 -4.91 -6.27 -10.15
C GLY A 388 -4.29 -6.86 -8.89
N PHE A 389 -4.47 -6.20 -7.74
CA PHE A 389 -3.98 -6.71 -6.44
C PHE A 389 -4.60 -8.07 -6.10
N ILE A 390 -5.93 -8.19 -6.20
CA ILE A 390 -6.65 -9.44 -5.93
C ILE A 390 -6.20 -10.57 -6.88
N LEU A 391 -6.01 -10.24 -8.16
CA LEU A 391 -5.59 -11.20 -9.18
C LEU A 391 -4.17 -11.71 -8.94
N GLU A 392 -3.24 -10.83 -8.57
CA GLU A 392 -1.86 -11.22 -8.24
C GLU A 392 -1.79 -12.08 -6.96
N LEU A 393 -2.59 -11.76 -5.94
CA LEU A 393 -2.70 -12.59 -4.74
C LEU A 393 -3.26 -13.98 -5.04
N ALA A 394 -4.29 -14.06 -5.86
CA ALA A 394 -4.85 -15.34 -6.32
C ALA A 394 -3.84 -16.16 -7.15
N ARG A 395 -2.85 -15.52 -7.78
CA ARG A 395 -1.68 -16.15 -8.43
C ARG A 395 -0.57 -16.51 -7.44
N ARG A 396 -0.82 -16.39 -6.14
CA ARG A 396 0.12 -16.65 -5.05
C ARG A 396 1.35 -15.74 -5.02
N ARG A 397 1.26 -14.55 -5.63
CA ARG A 397 2.32 -13.55 -5.45
C ARG A 397 2.44 -13.16 -3.98
N ARG A 398 3.64 -12.78 -3.56
CA ARG A 398 3.83 -12.09 -2.27
C ARG A 398 2.97 -10.84 -2.21
N VAL A 399 2.40 -10.58 -1.05
CA VAL A 399 1.48 -9.45 -0.87
C VAL A 399 2.17 -8.10 -1.16
N GLY A 400 3.45 -7.97 -0.83
CA GLY A 400 4.27 -6.82 -1.23
C GLY A 400 4.38 -6.69 -2.75
N ALA A 401 4.68 -7.77 -3.48
CA ALA A 401 4.76 -7.74 -4.93
C ALA A 401 3.41 -7.43 -5.60
N ALA A 402 2.32 -7.93 -5.04
CA ALA A 402 0.97 -7.65 -5.54
C ALA A 402 0.62 -6.15 -5.48
N MET A 403 1.23 -5.38 -4.56
CA MET A 403 1.06 -3.92 -4.47
C MET A 403 1.65 -3.15 -5.65
N ALA A 404 2.51 -3.76 -6.48
CA ALA A 404 3.25 -3.06 -7.53
C ALA A 404 2.33 -2.31 -8.52
N GLY A 405 1.13 -2.81 -8.79
CA GLY A 405 0.14 -2.11 -9.63
C GLY A 405 -0.33 -0.79 -9.02
N ILE A 406 -0.62 -0.77 -7.72
CA ILE A 406 -1.03 0.43 -6.98
C ILE A 406 0.14 1.41 -6.89
N LEU A 407 1.34 0.92 -6.53
CA LEU A 407 2.55 1.76 -6.41
C LEU A 407 2.93 2.41 -7.75
N ARG A 408 2.75 1.70 -8.88
CA ARG A 408 2.95 2.27 -10.21
C ARG A 408 1.95 3.38 -10.50
N ALA A 409 0.68 3.19 -10.14
CA ALA A 409 -0.34 4.23 -10.30
C ALA A 409 -0.04 5.48 -9.44
N VAL A 410 0.51 5.31 -8.23
CA VAL A 410 1.02 6.42 -7.41
C VAL A 410 2.14 7.17 -8.13
N ALA A 411 3.13 6.44 -8.65
CA ALA A 411 4.27 7.04 -9.36
C ALA A 411 3.83 7.79 -10.63
N GLU A 412 2.96 7.19 -11.45
CA GLU A 412 2.41 7.82 -12.65
C GLU A 412 1.62 9.09 -12.32
N THR A 413 0.77 9.04 -11.28
CA THR A 413 -0.01 10.21 -10.85
C THR A 413 0.91 11.31 -10.29
N GLY A 414 1.93 10.95 -9.52
CA GLY A 414 2.93 11.89 -9.00
C GLY A 414 3.74 12.57 -10.10
N ALA A 415 4.15 11.83 -11.13
CA ALA A 415 4.84 12.37 -12.29
C ALA A 415 3.96 13.34 -13.08
N ALA A 416 2.69 12.99 -13.30
CA ALA A 416 1.70 13.86 -13.95
C ALA A 416 1.47 15.15 -13.15
N LEU A 417 1.36 15.05 -11.82
CA LEU A 417 1.21 16.20 -10.93
C LEU A 417 2.43 17.13 -10.97
N ALA A 418 3.65 16.58 -10.91
CA ALA A 418 4.88 17.36 -10.99
C ALA A 418 5.01 18.08 -12.35
N SER A 419 4.65 17.41 -13.44
CA SER A 419 4.62 18.00 -14.79
C SER A 419 3.63 19.17 -14.85
N SER A 420 2.44 19.02 -14.26
CA SER A 420 1.42 20.07 -14.16
C SER A 420 1.96 21.34 -13.47
N TYR A 421 2.64 21.18 -12.32
CA TYR A 421 3.27 22.30 -11.60
C TYR A 421 4.37 22.97 -12.43
N HIS A 422 5.20 22.19 -13.14
CA HIS A 422 6.25 22.73 -13.99
C HIS A 422 5.66 23.58 -15.12
N GLN A 423 4.64 23.08 -15.82
CA GLN A 423 3.97 23.82 -16.89
C GLN A 423 3.33 25.11 -16.38
N GLN A 424 2.66 25.07 -15.22
CA GLN A 424 2.06 26.26 -14.61
C GLN A 424 3.13 27.32 -14.29
N ARG A 425 4.29 26.90 -13.77
CA ARG A 425 5.42 27.80 -13.51
C ARG A 425 6.00 28.39 -14.79
N THR A 426 6.20 27.57 -15.83
CA THR A 426 6.74 28.00 -17.12
C THR A 426 5.81 28.99 -17.81
N ALA A 427 4.50 28.74 -17.81
CA ALA A 427 3.50 29.67 -18.33
C ALA A 427 3.57 31.02 -17.59
N ARG A 428 3.63 30.99 -16.25
CA ARG A 428 3.76 32.20 -15.43
C ARG A 428 5.02 33.02 -15.73
N VAL A 429 6.16 32.35 -15.92
CA VAL A 429 7.44 33.04 -16.21
C VAL A 429 7.48 33.57 -17.65
N SER A 430 6.88 32.87 -18.61
CA SER A 430 6.83 33.26 -20.02
C SER A 430 5.71 34.27 -20.35
N GLY A 431 4.88 34.63 -19.37
CA GLY A 431 3.71 35.49 -19.58
C GLY A 431 2.60 34.83 -20.40
N GLN A 432 2.67 33.52 -20.59
CA GLN A 432 1.64 32.74 -21.29
C GLN A 432 0.54 32.30 -20.33
N ALA A 433 -0.67 32.11 -20.85
CA ALA A 433 -1.73 31.47 -20.09
C ALA A 433 -1.40 29.98 -19.91
N TYR A 434 -1.57 29.46 -18.70
CA TYR A 434 -1.53 28.02 -18.47
C TYR A 434 -2.82 27.40 -19.02
N GLU A 435 -2.69 26.47 -19.97
CA GLU A 435 -3.84 25.82 -20.62
C GLU A 435 -4.50 24.73 -19.78
N GLY A 436 -3.87 24.30 -18.68
CA GLY A 436 -4.42 23.26 -17.81
C GLY A 436 -5.48 23.79 -16.84
N SER A 437 -6.40 22.90 -16.45
CA SER A 437 -7.47 23.24 -15.51
C SER A 437 -7.00 23.15 -14.05
N PRO A 438 -7.27 24.17 -13.21
CA PRO A 438 -7.06 24.06 -11.77
C PRO A 438 -7.82 22.88 -11.14
N ALA A 439 -8.98 22.51 -11.68
CA ALA A 439 -9.76 21.37 -11.22
C ALA A 439 -9.03 20.05 -11.50
N GLU A 440 -8.49 19.87 -12.71
CA GLU A 440 -7.68 18.67 -13.05
C GLU A 440 -6.44 18.55 -12.16
N HIS A 441 -5.84 19.68 -11.79
CA HIS A 441 -4.71 19.70 -10.87
C HIS A 441 -5.13 19.21 -9.48
N ALA A 442 -6.23 19.74 -8.93
CA ALA A 442 -6.79 19.30 -7.65
C ALA A 442 -7.18 17.80 -7.70
N GLU A 443 -7.80 17.34 -8.79
CA GLU A 443 -8.18 15.95 -8.99
C GLU A 443 -6.96 15.01 -8.96
N ARG A 444 -5.88 15.35 -9.68
CA ARG A 444 -4.62 14.58 -9.67
C ARG A 444 -3.96 14.58 -8.30
N TRP A 445 -4.00 15.71 -7.59
CA TRP A 445 -3.47 15.81 -6.24
C TRP A 445 -4.26 14.91 -5.28
N MET A 446 -5.60 14.95 -5.33
CA MET A 446 -6.46 14.07 -4.52
C MET A 446 -6.18 12.60 -4.83
N LEU A 447 -6.08 12.25 -6.11
CA LEU A 447 -5.79 10.89 -6.56
C LEU A 447 -4.43 10.39 -6.05
N TYR A 448 -3.40 11.24 -6.05
CA TYR A 448 -2.07 10.88 -5.54
C TYR A 448 -2.12 10.54 -4.05
N HIS A 449 -2.79 11.36 -3.23
CA HIS A 449 -2.88 11.10 -1.79
C HIS A 449 -3.78 9.92 -1.45
N ASP A 450 -4.87 9.72 -2.20
CA ASP A 450 -5.75 8.55 -2.05
C ASP A 450 -4.98 7.25 -2.35
N LEU A 451 -4.27 7.18 -3.48
CA LEU A 451 -3.50 6.00 -3.85
C LEU A 451 -2.31 5.73 -2.92
N SER A 452 -1.59 6.77 -2.50
CA SER A 452 -0.40 6.64 -1.62
C SER A 452 -0.74 6.36 -0.16
N SER A 453 -2.03 6.38 0.19
CA SER A 453 -2.53 6.15 1.54
C SER A 453 -3.03 4.73 1.77
N PHE A 454 -3.02 3.88 0.74
CA PHE A 454 -3.17 2.44 0.91
C PHE A 454 -1.88 1.84 1.49
N VAL A 455 -1.96 1.36 2.73
CA VAL A 455 -0.83 0.77 3.47
C VAL A 455 -1.04 -0.71 3.69
N LEU A 456 0.03 -1.48 3.46
CA LEU A 456 0.07 -2.89 3.76
C LEU A 456 0.45 -3.10 5.24
N LEU A 457 -0.39 -3.82 5.96
CA LEU A 457 -0.21 -4.25 7.34
C LEU A 457 0.03 -5.77 7.34
N GLY A 458 1.06 -6.21 8.06
CA GLY A 458 1.62 -7.55 7.95
C GLY A 458 3.01 -7.57 7.32
N ASP A 459 3.63 -8.73 7.34
CA ASP A 459 4.88 -9.01 6.63
C ASP A 459 4.66 -8.99 5.11
N PRO A 460 5.35 -8.13 4.35
CA PRO A 460 5.13 -8.01 2.92
C PRO A 460 5.56 -9.25 2.12
N ALA A 461 6.28 -10.19 2.73
CA ALA A 461 6.72 -11.43 2.10
C ALA A 461 5.74 -12.60 2.24
N VAL A 462 4.59 -12.43 2.91
CA VAL A 462 3.59 -13.50 2.98
C VAL A 462 2.91 -13.71 1.62
N GLN A 463 2.54 -14.95 1.35
CA GLN A 463 1.74 -15.38 0.21
C GLN A 463 0.51 -16.12 0.73
N LEU A 464 -0.50 -16.33 -0.12
CA LEU A 464 -1.54 -17.29 0.20
C LEU A 464 -0.92 -18.69 0.36
N PRO A 465 -1.12 -19.37 1.51
CA PRO A 465 -0.55 -20.67 1.81
C PRO A 465 -1.32 -21.80 1.11
N LEU A 466 -1.31 -21.81 -0.23
CA LEU A 466 -1.92 -22.87 -1.04
C LEU A 466 -0.95 -24.04 -1.25
N SER A 467 -1.46 -25.24 -1.51
CA SER A 467 -0.63 -26.39 -1.90
C SER A 467 0.05 -26.13 -3.24
N GLN A 468 1.31 -26.56 -3.38
CA GLN A 468 2.00 -26.46 -4.67
C GLN A 468 1.47 -27.53 -5.61
N ARG A 469 0.93 -27.14 -6.78
CA ARG A 469 0.77 -28.11 -7.87
C ARG A 469 2.15 -28.58 -8.30
N PRO A 470 2.38 -29.89 -8.48
CA PRO A 470 3.53 -30.35 -9.23
C PRO A 470 3.51 -29.65 -10.58
N ARG A 471 4.59 -28.95 -10.95
CA ARG A 471 4.75 -28.45 -12.32
C ARG A 471 4.71 -29.68 -13.22
N ARG A 472 3.66 -29.81 -14.03
CA ARG A 472 3.57 -30.82 -15.09
C ARG A 472 4.42 -30.42 -16.27
#